data_AF-A0A1Y3VEY6-F1
#
_entry.id   AF-A0A1Y3VEY6-F1
#
_cell.length_a   1.000
_cell.length_b   1.000
_cell.length_c   1.000
_cell.angle_alpha   90.00
_cell.angle_beta   90.00
_cell.angle_gamma   90.00
#
_symmetry.space_group_name_H-M   'P 1'
#
loop_
_entity.id
_entity.type
_entity.pdbx_description
1 polymer ?
#
loop_
_entity_poly.entity_id
_entity_poly.type
_entity_poly.pdbx_seq_one_letter_code
_entity_poly.pdbx_strand_id
1 'polypeptide(L)' 'MDQTTTNYQLDEPTRRFISGSQGFYERYVKMLAYYETNEQAYEATERQYAEVVGKRRFANFQSFKTAYSQFCRRRRPRSK' A
#
# COMPACT_ATOMS: atom_id res chain seq x y z
N MET A 1 -20.88 -22.73 -5.65
CA MET A 1 -19.60 -22.26 -5.09
C MET A 1 -19.76 -20.78 -4.85
N ASP A 2 -20.06 -20.43 -3.61
CA ASP A 2 -20.41 -19.07 -3.20
C ASP A 2 -19.12 -18.23 -3.18
N GLN A 3 -18.92 -17.43 -4.23
CA GLN A 3 -17.90 -16.40 -4.22
C GLN A 3 -18.39 -15.31 -3.27
N THR A 4 -18.06 -15.47 -1.98
CA THR A 4 -18.11 -14.40 -0.99
C THR A 4 -17.02 -13.38 -1.33
N THR A 5 -17.21 -12.69 -2.45
CA THR A 5 -16.52 -11.44 -2.76
C THR A 5 -16.96 -10.47 -1.68
N THR A 6 -16.23 -10.48 -0.57
CA THR A 6 -16.43 -9.52 0.49
C THR A 6 -16.05 -8.19 -0.12
N ASN A 7 -17.06 -7.45 -0.59
CA ASN A 7 -16.94 -6.07 -1.06
C ASN A 7 -16.48 -5.23 0.15
N TYR A 8 -15.19 -5.31 0.49
CA TYR A 8 -14.54 -4.30 1.32
C TYR A 8 -14.39 -3.05 0.46
N GLN A 9 -15.53 -2.45 0.11
CA GLN A 9 -15.58 -1.21 -0.60
C GLN A 9 -14.93 -0.17 0.30
N LEU A 10 -13.67 0.16 -0.01
CA LEU A 10 -12.89 1.14 0.74
C LEU A 10 -13.71 2.43 0.85
N ASP A 11 -13.80 2.98 2.05
CA ASP A 11 -14.48 4.25 2.28
C ASP A 11 -13.85 5.35 1.41
N GLU A 12 -14.64 6.33 0.98
CA GLU A 12 -14.18 7.40 0.08
C GLU A 12 -12.94 8.15 0.61
N PRO A 13 -12.82 8.47 1.92
CA PRO A 13 -11.60 9.02 2.50
C PRO A 13 -10.37 8.13 2.29
N THR A 14 -10.50 6.83 2.55
CA THR A 14 -9.43 5.84 2.33
C THR A 14 -9.04 5.76 0.86
N ARG A 15 -10.01 5.82 -0.06
CA ARG A 15 -9.74 5.81 -1.51
C ARG A 15 -8.93 7.05 -1.92
N ARG A 16 -9.35 8.24 -1.49
CA ARG A 16 -8.61 9.50 -1.74
C ARG A 16 -7.22 9.50 -1.12
N PHE A 17 -7.07 8.88 0.05
CA PHE A 17 -5.79 8.76 0.74
C PHE A 17 -4.84 7.84 -0.02
N ILE A 18 -5.27 6.62 -0.37
CA ILE A 18 -4.44 5.59 -1.01
C ILE A 18 -3.99 6.02 -2.41
N SER A 19 -4.84 6.72 -3.16
CA SER A 19 -4.47 7.24 -4.49
C SER A 19 -3.35 8.30 -4.43
N GLY A 20 -3.10 8.87 -3.25
CA GLY A 20 -2.01 9.81 -3.01
C GLY A 20 -0.61 9.20 -3.15
N SER A 21 0.37 10.05 -3.44
CA SER A 21 1.77 9.65 -3.59
C SER A 21 2.36 9.12 -2.28
N GLN A 22 1.95 9.65 -1.13
CA GLN A 22 2.39 9.20 0.21
C GLN A 22 1.45 8.17 0.84
N GLY A 23 0.14 8.29 0.60
CA GLY A 23 -0.86 7.45 1.26
C GLY A 23 -0.72 5.96 0.94
N PHE A 24 -0.18 5.61 -0.24
CA PHE A 24 0.22 4.23 -0.54
C PHE A 24 1.18 3.65 0.51
N TYR A 25 2.27 4.37 0.82
CA TYR A 25 3.30 3.87 1.75
C TYR A 25 2.78 3.82 3.19
N GLU A 26 1.94 4.78 3.56
CA GLU A 26 1.33 4.79 4.89
C GLU A 26 0.27 3.70 5.05
N ARG A 27 -0.47 3.40 3.98
CA ARG A 27 -1.38 2.24 3.94
C ARG A 27 -0.60 0.94 4.10
N TYR A 28 0.53 0.80 3.42
CA TYR A 28 1.43 -0.34 3.60
C TYR A 28 1.86 -0.51 5.06
N VAL A 29 2.29 0.57 5.71
CA VAL A 29 2.66 0.53 7.14
C VAL A 29 1.51 0.06 8.02
N LYS A 30 0.27 0.51 7.75
CA LYS A 30 -0.91 0.02 8.47
C LYS A 30 -1.15 -1.48 8.20
N MET A 31 -0.95 -1.95 6.97
CA MET A 31 -1.12 -3.36 6.60
C MET A 31 -0.12 -4.29 7.30
N LEU A 32 1.08 -3.81 7.65
CA LEU A 32 2.04 -4.61 8.41
C LEU A 32 1.49 -5.11 9.76
N ALA A 33 0.51 -4.44 10.35
CA ALA A 33 -0.11 -4.90 11.60
C ALA A 33 -1.11 -6.05 11.40
N TYR A 34 -1.55 -6.30 10.17
CA TYR A 34 -2.61 -7.27 9.85
C TYR A 34 -2.10 -8.51 9.09
N TYR A 35 -0.88 -8.48 8.59
CA TYR A 35 -0.31 -9.56 7.78
C TYR A 35 1.00 -10.06 8.39
N GLU A 36 1.24 -11.36 8.25
CA GLU A 36 2.43 -12.01 8.81
C GLU A 36 3.71 -11.61 8.07
N THR A 37 3.61 -11.38 6.76
CA THR A 37 4.77 -11.02 5.94
C THR A 37 4.62 -9.64 5.31
N ASN A 38 5.77 -8.98 5.14
CA ASN A 38 5.87 -7.70 4.44
C ASN A 38 5.37 -7.79 2.99
N GLU A 39 5.53 -8.95 2.34
CA GLU A 39 5.06 -9.16 0.97
C GLU A 39 3.53 -9.25 0.91
N GLN A 40 2.90 -9.97 1.84
CA GLN A 40 1.44 -10.04 1.95
C GLN A 40 0.83 -8.65 2.20
N ALA A 41 1.41 -7.88 3.13
CA ALA A 41 0.99 -6.50 3.39
C ALA A 41 1.11 -5.60 2.15
N TYR A 42 2.18 -5.78 1.38
CA TYR A 42 2.38 -5.07 0.12
C TYR A 42 1.34 -5.48 -0.93
N GLU A 43 1.13 -6.77 -1.16
CA GLU A 43 0.16 -7.27 -2.15
C GLU A 43 -1.27 -6.83 -1.80
N ALA A 44 -1.64 -6.82 -0.52
CA ALA A 44 -2.92 -6.28 -0.07
C ALA A 44 -3.05 -4.76 -0.33
N THR A 45 -1.99 -4.00 -0.06
CA THR A 45 -1.95 -2.55 -0.32
C THR A 45 -2.03 -2.25 -1.81
N GLU A 46 -1.29 -3.01 -2.63
CA GLU A 46 -1.24 -2.85 -4.08
C GLU A 46 -2.57 -3.24 -4.73
N ARG A 47 -3.25 -4.27 -4.23
CA ARG A 47 -4.60 -4.63 -4.65
C ARG A 47 -5.57 -3.47 -4.40
N GLN A 48 -5.57 -2.92 -3.19
CA GLN A 48 -6.43 -1.78 -2.83
C GLN A 48 -6.12 -0.54 -3.67
N TYR A 49 -4.84 -0.26 -3.92
CA TYR A 49 -4.44 0.82 -4.81
C TYR A 49 -4.92 0.59 -6.24
N ALA A 50 -4.77 -0.62 -6.77
CA ALA A 50 -5.23 -0.97 -8.11
C ALA A 50 -6.75 -0.90 -8.25
N GLU A 51 -7.52 -1.27 -7.22
CA GLU A 51 -8.97 -1.10 -7.17
C GLU A 51 -9.39 0.38 -7.21
N VAL A 52 -8.60 1.28 -6.61
CA VAL A 52 -8.90 2.71 -6.57
C VAL A 52 -8.44 3.43 -7.85
N VAL A 53 -7.22 3.14 -8.31
CA VAL A 53 -6.52 3.89 -9.38
C VAL A 53 -6.63 3.19 -10.74
N GLY A 54 -7.04 1.93 -10.75
CA GLY A 54 -7.19 1.11 -11.97
C GLY A 54 -5.89 0.47 -12.46
N LYS A 55 -4.77 0.65 -11.76
CA LYS A 55 -3.48 0.04 -12.12
C LYS A 55 -2.59 -0.19 -10.90
N ARG A 56 -1.67 -1.16 -11.01
CA ARG A 56 -0.61 -1.37 -10.01
C ARG A 56 0.36 -0.19 -10.01
N ARG A 57 0.87 0.15 -8.83
CA ARG A 57 1.90 1.18 -8.68
C ARG A 57 3.29 0.67 -8.98
N PHE A 58 3.58 -0.55 -8.56
CA PHE A 58 4.87 -1.23 -8.75
C PHE A 58 4.69 -2.55 -9.48
N ALA A 59 5.72 -2.95 -10.21
CA ALA A 59 5.71 -4.21 -10.96
C ALA A 59 5.75 -5.44 -10.03
N ASN A 60 6.46 -5.34 -8.91
CA ASN A 60 6.62 -6.41 -7.94
C ASN A 60 7.12 -5.87 -6.59
N PHE A 61 7.14 -6.75 -5.58
CA PHE A 61 7.57 -6.43 -4.23
C PHE A 61 9.02 -5.91 -4.15
N GLN A 62 9.93 -6.40 -5.00
CA GLN A 62 11.32 -5.94 -5.02
C GLN A 62 11.45 -4.48 -5.47
N SER A 63 10.72 -4.09 -6.52
CA SER A 63 10.64 -2.70 -6.97
C SER A 63 10.05 -1.79 -5.90
N PHE A 64 9.01 -2.26 -5.21
CA PHE A 64 8.42 -1.57 -4.08
C PHE A 64 9.42 -1.33 -2.94
N LYS A 65 10.17 -2.37 -2.52
CA LYS A 65 11.16 -2.24 -1.43
C LYS A 65 12.19 -1.15 -1.70
N THR A 66 12.66 -1.03 -2.95
CA THR A 66 13.61 0.01 -3.34
C THR A 66 13.00 1.41 -3.18
N ALA A 67 11.77 1.61 -3.66
CA ALA A 67 11.06 2.88 -3.54
C ALA A 67 10.71 3.22 -2.08
N TYR A 68 10.28 2.23 -1.30
CA TYR A 68 9.96 2.39 0.12
C TYR A 68 11.21 2.74 0.95
N SER A 69 12.35 2.13 0.67
CA SER A 69 13.62 2.47 1.33
C SER A 69 14.01 3.93 1.07
N GLN A 70 13.87 4.42 -0.16
CA GLN A 70 14.10 5.83 -0.48
C GLN A 70 13.11 6.76 0.22
N PHE A 71 11.84 6.38 0.31
CA PHE A 71 10.82 7.13 1.04
C PHE A 71 11.18 7.26 2.53
N CYS A 72 11.57 6.16 3.18
CA CYS A 72 12.01 6.15 4.57
C CYS A 72 13.26 7.01 4.79
N ARG A 73 14.23 6.96 3.87
CA ARG A 73 15.43 7.80 3.93
C ARG A 73 15.10 9.30 3.86
N ARG A 74 14.12 9.69 3.05
CA ARG A 74 13.68 11.09 2.92
C ARG A 74 12.90 11.59 4.14
N ARG A 75 12.20 10.70 4.85
CA ARG A 75 11.44 11.04 6.07
C ARG A 75 12.28 11.08 7.34
N ARG A 76 13.50 10.53 7.33
CA ARG A 76 14.41 10.67 8.46
C ARG A 76 14.82 12.14 8.59
N PRO A 77 14.62 12.79 9.75
CA PRO A 77 15.19 14.11 9.98
C PRO A 77 16.71 13.99 9.78
N ARG A 78 17.30 14.87 8.97
CA ARG A 78 18.75 14.99 8.92
C ARG A 78 19.20 15.39 10.32
N SER A 79 19.82 14.47 11.05
CA SER A 79 20.57 14.83 12.25
C SER A 79 21.59 15.89 11.83
N LYS A 80 21.46 17.08 12.44
CA LYS A 80 22.37 18.20 12.25
C LYS A 80 23.50 18.10 13.27
#